data_AF-A0A2P8DAS9-F1
#
_entry.id   AF-A0A2P8DAS9-F1
#
_cell.length_a   1.000
_cell.length_b   1.000
_cell.length_c   1.000
_cell.angle_alpha   90.00
_cell.angle_beta   90.00
_cell.angle_gamma   90.00
#
_symmetry.space_group_name_H-M   'P 1'
#
loop_
_entity.id
_entity.type
_entity.pdbx_description
1 polymer ?
#
loop_
_entity_poly.entity_id
_entity_poly.type
_entity_poly.pdbx_seq_one_letter_code
_entity_poly.pdbx_strand_id
1 'polypeptide(L)'
;MNIIIDEAEHRMLQELTQRRFLVGSRLYGTTHAASDTDYLCVYRTSAEELYSGLPNMHQFQYKDKAGNTDWNYCSELQFRKNLYSGESVIHADIVLFTDYTDRKMELCRTYKVIKAYLGFARRDLKEDNGPKLWHAARSLYCASSLLDNRLPVLDEVRRIYSERQDRAQLVHQEQALRTMANSLYDAGVLKTYAIETASHPLWQKLLASNNNKAFRY
;
A
#
# COMPACT_ATOMS: atom_id res chain seq x y z
N MET A 1 13.16 -2.56 -4.10
CA MET A 1 14.31 -1.99 -3.37
C MET A 1 14.29 -0.50 -3.63
N ASN A 2 14.54 0.32 -2.61
CA ASN A 2 14.52 1.77 -2.77
C ASN A 2 15.88 2.26 -3.30
N ILE A 3 15.85 3.37 -4.02
CA ILE A 3 17.03 4.02 -4.56
C ILE A 3 17.60 4.92 -3.46
N ILE A 4 18.80 4.62 -2.99
CA ILE A 4 19.44 5.41 -1.94
C ILE A 4 19.94 6.72 -2.55
N ILE A 5 19.59 7.83 -1.91
CA ILE A 5 19.97 9.19 -2.33
C ILE A 5 20.81 9.87 -1.27
N ASP A 6 21.54 10.91 -1.67
CA ASP A 6 22.36 11.73 -0.78
C ASP A 6 21.58 12.87 -0.11
N GLU A 7 22.29 13.66 0.71
CA GLU A 7 21.68 14.77 1.45
C GLU A 7 21.26 15.94 0.53
N ALA A 8 21.99 16.19 -0.56
CA ALA A 8 21.65 17.27 -1.49
C ALA A 8 20.36 16.94 -2.25
N GLU A 9 20.23 15.70 -2.71
CA GLU A 9 19.02 15.16 -3.34
C GLU A 9 17.84 15.13 -2.36
N HIS A 10 18.08 14.75 -1.09
CA HIS A 10 17.09 14.83 -0.02
C HIS A 10 16.53 16.24 0.15
N ARG A 11 17.39 17.26 0.24
CA ARG A 11 16.99 18.67 0.38
C ARG A 11 16.17 19.14 -0.82
N MET A 12 16.61 18.81 -2.03
CA MET A 12 15.86 19.10 -3.27
C MET A 12 14.45 18.50 -3.23
N LEU A 13 14.31 17.22 -2.86
CA LEU A 13 12.99 16.56 -2.79
C LEU A 13 12.12 17.09 -1.65
N GLN A 14 12.71 17.52 -0.52
CA GLN A 14 11.98 18.19 0.56
C GLN A 14 11.31 19.47 0.05
N GLU A 15 12.01 20.29 -0.74
CA GLU A 15 11.45 21.53 -1.31
C GLU A 15 10.28 21.27 -2.27
N LEU A 16 10.25 20.09 -2.91
CA LEU A 16 9.19 19.67 -3.82
C LEU A 16 8.05 18.90 -3.14
N THR A 17 8.21 18.55 -1.86
CA THR A 17 7.27 17.71 -1.12
C THR A 17 5.97 18.47 -0.86
N GLN A 18 4.85 17.88 -1.29
CA GLN A 18 3.52 18.46 -1.11
C GLN A 18 2.79 17.86 0.08
N ARG A 19 3.02 16.56 0.36
CA ARG A 19 2.42 15.85 1.49
C ARG A 19 3.44 14.95 2.13
N ARG A 20 3.35 14.78 3.45
CA ARG A 20 4.21 13.91 4.23
C ARG A 20 3.36 13.05 5.15
N PHE A 21 3.58 11.74 5.10
CA PHE A 21 2.88 10.77 5.92
C PHE A 21 3.87 10.08 6.85
N LEU A 22 3.53 10.02 8.14
CA LEU A 22 4.18 9.08 9.05
C LEU A 22 3.74 7.67 8.68
N VAL A 23 4.70 6.77 8.50
CA VAL A 23 4.47 5.38 8.14
C VAL A 23 5.11 4.46 9.20
N GLY A 24 5.13 3.15 8.95
CA GLY A 24 5.74 2.20 9.88
C GLY A 24 4.99 2.08 11.20
N SER A 25 5.72 1.81 12.28
CA SER A 25 5.15 1.61 13.63
C SER A 25 4.36 2.82 14.14
N ARG A 26 4.75 4.04 13.74
CA ARG A 26 4.08 5.28 14.13
C ARG A 26 2.70 5.44 13.50
N LEU A 27 2.51 5.03 12.25
CA LEU A 27 1.19 5.04 11.59
C LEU A 27 0.18 4.20 12.37
N TYR A 28 0.62 3.04 12.85
CA TYR A 28 -0.24 2.10 13.56
C TYR A 28 -0.41 2.43 15.04
N GLY A 29 0.39 3.35 15.58
CA GLY A 29 0.45 3.61 17.02
C GLY A 29 1.05 2.45 17.81
N THR A 30 1.94 1.66 17.19
CA THR A 30 2.66 0.53 17.80
C THR A 30 4.13 0.88 18.04
N THR A 31 4.45 2.17 18.18
CA THR A 31 5.80 2.69 18.36
C THR A 31 6.28 2.54 19.80
N HIS A 32 7.58 2.35 20.00
CA HIS A 32 8.25 2.33 21.30
C HIS A 32 9.49 3.23 21.27
N ALA A 33 10.14 3.45 22.42
CA ALA A 33 11.26 4.40 22.54
C ALA A 33 12.42 4.17 21.54
N ALA A 34 12.69 2.91 21.18
CA ALA A 34 13.73 2.53 20.22
C ALA A 34 13.25 2.48 18.75
N SER A 35 11.99 2.84 18.45
CA SER A 35 11.48 2.79 17.08
C SER A 35 12.11 3.91 16.24
N ASP A 36 12.47 3.55 15.02
CA ASP A 36 12.74 4.50 13.95
C ASP A 36 11.52 5.33 13.59
N THR A 37 11.77 6.43 12.89
CA THR A 37 10.72 7.27 12.31
C THR A 37 10.76 7.10 10.80
N ASP A 38 9.69 6.58 10.23
CA ASP A 38 9.56 6.47 8.78
C ASP A 38 8.62 7.54 8.25
N TYR A 39 9.04 8.20 7.18
CA TYR A 39 8.18 9.07 6.37
C TYR A 39 8.01 8.51 4.95
N LEU A 40 6.81 8.67 4.40
CA LEU A 40 6.61 8.70 2.96
C LEU A 40 6.23 10.14 2.56
N CYS A 41 7.09 10.76 1.77
CA CYS A 41 6.94 12.09 1.20
C CYS A 41 6.43 11.97 -0.23
N VAL A 42 5.29 12.61 -0.51
CA VAL A 42 4.72 12.72 -1.85
C VAL A 42 5.08 14.08 -2.42
N TYR A 43 5.92 14.10 -3.44
CA TYR A 43 6.34 15.31 -4.14
C TYR A 43 5.59 15.51 -5.45
N ARG A 44 5.61 16.74 -5.96
CA ARG A 44 4.95 17.10 -7.22
C ARG A 44 5.60 16.35 -8.39
N THR A 45 4.81 15.64 -9.18
CA THR A 45 5.28 14.98 -10.41
C THR A 45 5.93 15.95 -11.38
N SER A 46 7.13 15.62 -11.85
CA SER A 46 7.83 16.40 -12.86
C SER A 46 7.35 16.09 -14.29
N ALA A 47 7.70 16.94 -15.26
CA ALA A 47 7.39 16.67 -16.67
C ALA A 47 8.11 15.41 -17.17
N GLU A 48 9.35 15.19 -16.74
CA GLU A 48 10.14 14.01 -17.06
C GLU A 48 9.47 12.73 -16.58
N GLU A 49 8.96 12.70 -15.35
CA GLU A 49 8.22 11.56 -14.84
C GLU A 49 6.91 11.31 -15.59
N LEU A 50 6.22 12.38 -15.96
CA LEU A 50 4.94 12.31 -16.67
C LEU A 50 5.10 11.78 -18.10
N TYR A 51 6.15 12.21 -18.81
CA TYR A 51 6.32 11.97 -20.24
C TYR A 51 7.37 10.92 -20.60
N SER A 52 8.21 10.47 -19.66
CA SER A 52 9.23 9.44 -19.94
C SER A 52 8.64 8.09 -20.37
N GLY A 53 7.39 7.80 -19.99
CA GLY A 53 6.75 6.51 -20.27
C GLY A 53 7.33 5.33 -19.49
N LEU A 54 8.27 5.57 -18.56
CA LEU A 54 8.94 4.51 -17.82
C LEU A 54 8.07 3.96 -16.68
N PRO A 55 8.06 2.64 -16.44
CA PRO A 55 7.29 2.00 -15.38
C PRO A 55 8.02 2.06 -14.03
N ASN A 56 8.52 3.24 -13.64
CA ASN A 56 9.30 3.40 -12.42
C ASN A 56 8.41 3.22 -11.17
N MET A 57 8.62 2.14 -10.42
CA MET A 57 7.86 1.82 -9.20
C MET A 57 8.72 1.95 -7.92
N HIS A 58 10.03 2.14 -8.06
CA HIS A 58 10.96 2.30 -6.95
C HIS A 58 10.92 3.71 -6.36
N GLN A 59 10.95 3.79 -5.03
CA GLN A 59 10.99 5.04 -4.28
C GLN A 59 12.45 5.46 -4.04
N PHE A 60 12.69 6.76 -3.89
CA PHE A 60 13.96 7.25 -3.32
C PHE A 60 13.95 7.11 -1.80
N GLN A 61 15.10 6.86 -1.20
CA GLN A 61 15.26 6.75 0.25
C GLN A 61 16.50 7.50 0.72
N TYR A 62 16.30 8.45 1.63
CA TYR A 62 17.36 9.08 2.40
C TYR A 62 17.32 8.57 3.84
N LYS A 63 18.48 8.16 4.37
CA LYS A 63 18.61 7.65 5.75
C LYS A 63 19.33 8.66 6.62
N ASP A 64 18.56 9.38 7.42
CA ASP A 64 19.11 10.29 8.43
C ASP A 64 19.55 9.47 9.66
N LYS A 65 20.84 9.13 9.68
CA LYS A 65 21.44 8.39 10.80
C LYS A 65 21.45 9.18 12.10
N ALA A 66 21.54 10.51 12.04
CA ALA A 66 21.59 11.34 13.24
C ALA A 66 20.21 11.42 13.90
N GLY A 67 19.15 11.53 13.09
CA GLY A 67 17.76 11.58 13.54
C GLY A 67 17.06 10.23 13.65
N ASN A 68 17.74 9.10 13.34
CA ASN A 68 17.14 7.76 13.23
C ASN A 68 15.83 7.77 12.41
N THR A 69 15.88 8.44 11.25
CA THR A 69 14.71 8.70 10.41
C THR A 69 14.97 8.24 8.98
N ASP A 70 14.05 7.43 8.46
CA ASP A 70 14.04 6.98 7.07
C ASP A 70 13.02 7.79 6.26
N TRP A 71 13.52 8.53 5.27
CA TRP A 71 12.71 9.38 4.40
C TRP A 71 12.54 8.71 3.05
N ASN A 72 11.33 8.26 2.74
CA ASN A 72 11.00 7.68 1.44
C ASN A 72 10.27 8.71 0.58
N TYR A 73 10.56 8.74 -0.71
CA TYR A 73 9.97 9.70 -1.64
C TYR A 73 9.37 9.02 -2.86
N CYS A 74 8.19 9.49 -3.25
CA CYS A 74 7.58 9.18 -4.54
C CYS A 74 6.84 10.40 -5.06
N SER A 75 6.72 10.54 -6.38
CA SER A 75 5.84 11.57 -6.95
C SER A 75 4.37 11.19 -6.79
N GLU A 76 3.45 12.13 -6.99
CA GLU A 76 2.01 11.85 -6.97
C GLU A 76 1.61 10.78 -8.01
N LEU A 77 2.14 10.89 -9.23
CA LEU A 77 1.92 9.90 -10.28
C LEU A 77 2.40 8.50 -9.84
N GLN A 78 3.59 8.42 -9.24
CA GLN A 78 4.12 7.16 -8.75
C GLN A 78 3.30 6.61 -7.58
N PHE A 79 2.85 7.46 -6.66
CA PHE A 79 1.99 7.05 -5.54
C PHE A 79 0.73 6.33 -6.06
N ARG A 80 0.05 6.91 -7.06
CA ARG A 80 -1.14 6.30 -7.68
C ARG A 80 -0.82 5.01 -8.42
N LYS A 81 0.26 4.98 -9.22
CA LYS A 81 0.71 3.77 -9.92
C LYS A 81 0.99 2.63 -8.94
N ASN A 82 1.69 2.91 -7.85
CA ASN A 82 2.05 1.92 -6.83
C ASN A 82 0.84 1.44 -6.01
N LEU A 83 -0.12 2.32 -5.74
CA LEU A 83 -1.39 1.93 -5.12
C LEU A 83 -2.16 0.94 -6.02
N TYR A 84 -2.28 1.23 -7.32
CA TYR A 84 -3.05 0.41 -8.25
C TYR A 84 -2.33 -0.87 -8.68
N SER A 85 -1.01 -0.87 -8.76
CA SER A 85 -0.23 -2.07 -9.10
C SER A 85 -0.30 -3.14 -8.00
N GLY A 86 -0.43 -2.72 -6.74
CA GLY A 86 -0.43 -3.61 -5.58
C GLY A 86 0.95 -4.21 -5.30
N GLU A 87 2.04 -3.55 -5.70
CA GLU A 87 3.41 -4.03 -5.43
C GLU A 87 3.86 -3.82 -3.99
N SER A 88 3.28 -2.82 -3.31
CA SER A 88 3.55 -2.53 -1.90
C SER A 88 2.26 -2.12 -1.20
N VAL A 89 2.14 -2.49 0.07
CA VAL A 89 0.97 -2.17 0.89
C VAL A 89 1.00 -0.76 1.47
N ILE A 90 2.16 -0.10 1.52
CA ILE A 90 2.32 1.20 2.21
C ILE A 90 1.41 2.30 1.65
N HIS A 91 1.19 2.32 0.33
CA HIS A 91 0.32 3.31 -0.32
C HIS A 91 -1.15 3.07 0.06
N ALA A 92 -1.56 1.80 0.13
CA ALA A 92 -2.89 1.43 0.60
C ALA A 92 -3.06 1.73 2.10
N ASP A 93 -2.03 1.45 2.91
CA ASP A 93 -2.05 1.77 4.34
C ASP A 93 -2.23 3.27 4.58
N ILE A 94 -1.56 4.13 3.81
CA ILE A 94 -1.77 5.58 3.87
C ILE A 94 -3.22 5.93 3.52
N VAL A 95 -3.76 5.41 2.42
CA VAL A 95 -5.16 5.68 2.03
C VAL A 95 -6.14 5.22 3.11
N LEU A 96 -5.91 4.06 3.72
CA LEU A 96 -6.83 3.47 4.70
C LEU A 96 -6.75 4.17 6.06
N PHE A 97 -5.55 4.46 6.56
CA PHE A 97 -5.33 4.88 7.94
C PHE A 97 -5.05 6.37 8.14
N THR A 98 -5.00 7.17 7.06
CA THR A 98 -4.83 8.64 7.14
C THR A 98 -6.04 9.37 6.54
N ASP A 99 -6.00 10.69 6.54
CA ASP A 99 -6.97 11.59 5.91
C ASP A 99 -6.70 11.86 4.42
N TYR A 100 -5.88 11.02 3.76
CA TYR A 100 -5.50 11.18 2.35
C TYR A 100 -6.70 11.42 1.41
N THR A 101 -7.82 10.70 1.64
CA THR A 101 -9.07 10.84 0.90
C THR A 101 -10.23 10.15 1.63
N ASP A 102 -11.46 10.61 1.40
CA ASP A 102 -12.69 9.93 1.86
C ASP A 102 -13.07 8.72 0.99
N ARG A 103 -12.51 8.59 -0.22
CA ARG A 103 -12.81 7.51 -1.18
C ARG A 103 -12.04 6.20 -0.88
N LYS A 104 -11.77 5.92 0.39
CA LYS A 104 -10.90 4.81 0.83
C LYS A 104 -11.34 3.45 0.31
N MET A 105 -12.62 3.12 0.49
CA MET A 105 -13.19 1.84 0.04
C MET A 105 -13.11 1.67 -1.46
N GLU A 106 -13.37 2.74 -2.22
CA GLU A 106 -13.33 2.68 -3.68
C GLU A 106 -11.91 2.42 -4.20
N LEU A 107 -10.91 3.10 -3.63
CA LEU A 107 -9.52 2.97 -4.05
C LEU A 107 -8.89 1.65 -3.59
N CYS A 108 -9.19 1.20 -2.38
CA CYS A 108 -8.50 0.07 -1.75
C CYS A 108 -9.23 -1.27 -1.87
N ARG A 109 -10.57 -1.30 -2.07
CA ARG A 109 -11.30 -2.56 -2.26
C ARG A 109 -11.21 -3.05 -3.70
N THR A 110 -9.98 -3.29 -4.14
CA THR A 110 -9.65 -3.80 -5.47
C THR A 110 -8.93 -5.15 -5.32
N TYR A 111 -9.03 -5.98 -6.36
CA TYR A 111 -8.38 -7.28 -6.36
C TYR A 111 -6.85 -7.13 -6.21
N LYS A 112 -6.22 -6.15 -6.86
CA LYS A 112 -4.76 -5.94 -6.77
C LYS A 112 -4.32 -5.55 -5.36
N VAL A 113 -5.00 -4.61 -4.71
CA VAL A 113 -4.67 -4.19 -3.33
C VAL A 113 -4.88 -5.33 -2.34
N ILE A 114 -5.98 -6.07 -2.42
CA ILE A 114 -6.24 -7.23 -1.56
C ILE A 114 -5.15 -8.30 -1.77
N LYS A 115 -4.78 -8.58 -3.03
CA LYS A 115 -3.72 -9.55 -3.34
C LYS A 115 -2.34 -9.08 -2.86
N ALA A 116 -2.08 -7.78 -2.83
CA ALA A 116 -0.87 -7.23 -2.24
C ALA A 116 -0.77 -7.60 -0.75
N TYR A 117 -1.79 -7.32 0.04
CA TYR A 117 -1.84 -7.69 1.46
C TYR A 117 -1.66 -9.21 1.67
N LEU A 118 -2.36 -10.04 0.91
CA LEU A 118 -2.21 -11.50 0.98
C LEU A 118 -0.80 -11.95 0.58
N GLY A 119 -0.18 -11.31 -0.42
CA GLY A 119 1.19 -11.58 -0.85
C GLY A 119 2.21 -11.23 0.23
N PHE A 120 2.08 -10.07 0.87
CA PHE A 120 2.90 -9.64 1.99
C PHE A 120 2.75 -10.58 3.19
N ALA A 121 1.51 -10.94 3.55
CA ALA A 121 1.26 -11.91 4.61
C ALA A 121 1.94 -13.25 4.32
N ARG A 122 1.75 -13.79 3.11
CA ARG A 122 2.38 -15.06 2.70
C ARG A 122 3.90 -15.00 2.72
N ARG A 123 4.51 -13.87 2.35
CA ARG A 123 5.97 -13.67 2.44
C ARG A 123 6.42 -13.73 3.89
N ASP A 124 5.79 -12.94 4.76
CA ASP A 124 6.19 -12.82 6.16
C ASP A 124 5.93 -14.12 6.94
N LEU A 125 4.89 -14.90 6.58
CA LEU A 125 4.62 -16.23 7.12
C LEU A 125 5.66 -17.30 6.74
N LYS A 126 6.58 -17.02 5.81
CA LYS A 126 7.72 -17.92 5.52
C LYS A 126 8.86 -17.72 6.51
N GLU A 127 8.98 -16.53 7.09
CA GLU A 127 9.98 -16.21 8.10
C GLU A 127 9.50 -16.68 9.48
N ASP A 128 10.34 -17.36 10.24
CA ASP A 128 10.02 -17.81 11.60
C ASP A 128 10.47 -16.76 12.63
N ASN A 129 9.86 -15.58 12.57
CA ASN A 129 10.24 -14.43 13.40
C ASN A 129 8.99 -13.73 13.96
N GLY A 130 8.94 -13.50 15.27
CA GLY A 130 7.77 -12.92 15.97
C GLY A 130 7.23 -11.63 15.34
N PRO A 131 8.06 -10.59 15.09
CA PRO A 131 7.63 -9.36 14.41
C PRO A 131 7.03 -9.58 13.01
N LYS A 132 7.46 -10.63 12.30
CA LYS A 132 6.92 -10.97 10.96
C LYS A 132 5.52 -11.58 11.05
N LEU A 133 5.23 -12.35 12.11
CA LEU A 133 3.89 -12.87 12.34
C LEU A 133 2.87 -11.75 12.58
N TRP A 134 3.26 -10.71 13.32
CA TRP A 134 2.47 -9.49 13.46
C TRP A 134 2.17 -8.82 12.11
N HIS A 135 3.19 -8.61 11.27
CA HIS A 135 3.01 -8.01 9.94
C HIS A 135 2.07 -8.84 9.06
N ALA A 136 2.18 -10.17 9.13
CA ALA A 136 1.28 -11.07 8.45
C ALA A 136 -0.16 -10.93 8.96
N ALA A 137 -0.36 -10.96 10.28
CA ALA A 137 -1.67 -10.82 10.90
C ALA A 137 -2.35 -9.49 10.53
N ARG A 138 -1.62 -8.36 10.62
CA ARG A 138 -2.12 -7.04 10.18
C ARG A 138 -2.54 -7.07 8.71
N SER A 139 -1.71 -7.65 7.85
CA SER A 139 -1.99 -7.72 6.41
C SER A 139 -3.23 -8.58 6.11
N LEU A 140 -3.39 -9.71 6.80
CA LEU A 140 -4.58 -10.56 6.69
C LEU A 140 -5.84 -9.85 7.22
N TYR A 141 -5.72 -9.09 8.31
CA TYR A 141 -6.80 -8.26 8.82
C TYR A 141 -7.26 -7.21 7.79
N CYS A 142 -6.33 -6.45 7.20
CA CYS A 142 -6.66 -5.49 6.14
C CYS A 142 -7.35 -6.16 4.95
N ALA A 143 -6.82 -7.30 4.50
CA ALA A 143 -7.42 -8.06 3.40
C ALA A 143 -8.84 -8.55 3.73
N SER A 144 -9.06 -9.12 4.92
CA SER A 144 -10.37 -9.60 5.37
C SER A 144 -11.38 -8.46 5.49
N SER A 145 -11.00 -7.32 6.07
CA SER A 145 -11.87 -6.15 6.20
C SER A 145 -12.36 -5.67 4.82
N LEU A 146 -11.44 -5.56 3.85
CA LEU A 146 -11.79 -5.16 2.50
C LEU A 146 -12.67 -6.19 1.78
N LEU A 147 -12.42 -7.49 1.96
CA LEU A 147 -13.26 -8.54 1.41
C LEU A 147 -14.70 -8.46 1.96
N ASP A 148 -14.83 -8.20 3.26
CA ASP A 148 -16.09 -7.98 3.98
C ASP A 148 -16.75 -6.62 3.69
N ASN A 149 -16.18 -5.82 2.78
CA ASN A 149 -16.66 -4.49 2.44
C ASN A 149 -16.68 -3.52 3.64
N ARG A 150 -15.67 -3.61 4.51
CA ARG A 150 -15.45 -2.75 5.68
C ARG A 150 -14.07 -2.10 5.62
N LEU A 151 -13.94 -0.91 6.21
CA LEU A 151 -12.64 -0.29 6.41
C LEU A 151 -11.95 -0.90 7.64
N PRO A 152 -10.65 -1.25 7.55
CA PRO A 152 -9.87 -1.59 8.73
C PRO A 152 -9.71 -0.36 9.63
N VAL A 153 -9.60 -0.59 10.94
CA VAL A 153 -9.46 0.46 11.96
C VAL A 153 -8.19 0.28 12.79
N LEU A 154 -7.62 1.39 13.26
CA LEU A 154 -6.35 1.39 13.99
C LEU A 154 -6.43 0.65 15.33
N ASP A 155 -7.56 0.68 16.03
CA ASP A 155 -7.69 0.01 17.33
C ASP A 155 -7.56 -1.50 17.21
N GLU A 156 -8.10 -2.07 16.15
CA GLU A 156 -7.98 -3.49 15.85
C GLU A 156 -6.55 -3.86 15.44
N VAL A 157 -5.89 -3.00 14.67
CA VAL A 157 -4.47 -3.13 14.35
C VAL A 157 -3.60 -3.14 15.63
N ARG A 158 -3.88 -2.26 16.59
CA ARG A 158 -3.18 -2.23 17.89
C ARG A 158 -3.47 -3.47 18.73
N ARG A 159 -4.72 -3.97 18.71
CA ARG A 159 -5.10 -5.22 19.37
C ARG A 159 -4.29 -6.39 18.82
N ILE A 160 -4.23 -6.55 17.50
CA ILE A 160 -3.45 -7.61 16.84
C ILE A 160 -1.96 -7.51 17.21
N TYR A 161 -1.40 -6.30 17.31
CA TYR A 161 -0.01 -6.11 17.74
C TYR A 161 0.27 -6.64 19.16
N SER A 162 -0.69 -6.46 20.07
CA SER A 162 -0.57 -6.91 21.47
C SER A 162 -0.82 -8.41 21.68
N GLU A 163 -1.40 -9.09 20.70
CA GLU A 163 -1.81 -10.48 20.82
C GLU A 163 -0.75 -11.45 20.28
N ARG A 164 -0.62 -12.61 20.93
CA ARG A 164 0.20 -13.69 20.41
C ARG A 164 -0.43 -14.24 19.13
N GLN A 165 0.36 -14.25 18.07
CA GLN A 165 -0.08 -14.75 16.76
C GLN A 165 0.23 -16.24 16.60
N ASP A 166 -0.75 -17.01 16.15
CA ASP A 166 -0.58 -18.42 15.78
C ASP A 166 -0.32 -18.55 14.28
N ARG A 167 0.91 -18.97 13.93
CA ARG A 167 1.34 -19.12 12.54
C ARG A 167 0.46 -20.09 11.74
N ALA A 168 0.06 -21.22 12.32
CA ALA A 168 -0.75 -22.22 11.62
C ALA A 168 -2.14 -21.66 11.30
N GLN A 169 -2.73 -20.93 12.25
CA GLN A 169 -4.00 -20.22 12.04
C GLN A 169 -3.88 -19.16 10.93
N LEU A 170 -2.82 -18.35 10.94
CA LEU A 170 -2.60 -17.32 9.93
C LEU A 170 -2.38 -17.92 8.53
N VAL A 171 -1.70 -19.05 8.42
CA VAL A 171 -1.54 -19.77 7.13
C VAL A 171 -2.89 -20.25 6.60
N HIS A 172 -3.72 -20.84 7.46
CA HIS A 172 -5.07 -21.27 7.06
C HIS A 172 -5.92 -20.06 6.62
N GLN A 173 -5.86 -18.96 7.38
CA GLN A 173 -6.57 -17.72 7.07
C GLN A 173 -6.10 -17.11 5.73
N GLU A 174 -4.80 -17.08 5.47
CA GLU A 174 -4.24 -16.59 4.20
C GLU A 174 -4.80 -17.35 3.00
N GLN A 175 -4.81 -18.68 3.08
CA GLN A 175 -5.35 -19.53 2.02
C GLN A 175 -6.85 -19.31 1.82
N ALA A 176 -7.62 -19.23 2.91
CA ALA A 176 -9.07 -18.99 2.84
C ALA A 176 -9.40 -17.63 2.19
N LEU A 177 -8.75 -16.55 2.64
CA LEU A 177 -8.95 -15.21 2.09
C LEU A 177 -8.49 -15.12 0.63
N ARG A 178 -7.41 -15.82 0.26
CA ARG A 178 -6.95 -15.91 -1.14
C ARG A 178 -7.98 -16.58 -2.04
N THR A 179 -8.56 -17.69 -1.60
CA THR A 179 -9.64 -18.36 -2.32
C THR A 179 -10.83 -17.42 -2.48
N MET A 180 -11.28 -16.77 -1.39
CA MET A 180 -12.39 -15.82 -1.42
C MET A 180 -12.13 -14.64 -2.38
N ALA A 181 -10.94 -14.03 -2.32
CA ALA A 181 -10.57 -12.92 -3.20
C ALA A 181 -10.59 -13.32 -4.68
N ASN A 182 -10.09 -14.51 -5.01
CA ASN A 182 -10.13 -15.03 -6.38
C ASN A 182 -11.59 -15.27 -6.81
N SER A 183 -12.41 -15.92 -5.99
CA SER A 183 -13.83 -16.18 -6.31
C SER A 183 -14.62 -14.89 -6.54
N LEU A 184 -14.47 -13.87 -5.68
CA LEU A 184 -15.14 -12.58 -5.86
C LEU A 184 -14.68 -11.83 -7.11
N TYR A 185 -13.39 -11.94 -7.44
CA TYR A 185 -12.86 -11.39 -8.68
C TYR A 185 -13.39 -12.12 -9.91
N ASP A 186 -13.49 -13.45 -9.84
CA ASP A 186 -13.99 -14.25 -10.94
C ASP A 186 -15.47 -14.00 -11.20
N ALA A 187 -16.26 -13.82 -10.15
CA ALA A 187 -17.65 -13.39 -10.18
C ALA A 187 -17.86 -11.92 -10.58
N GLY A 188 -16.79 -11.14 -10.80
CA GLY A 188 -16.88 -9.72 -11.18
C GLY A 188 -17.27 -8.77 -10.05
N VAL A 189 -17.31 -9.24 -8.80
CA VAL A 189 -17.63 -8.44 -7.60
C VAL A 189 -16.44 -7.54 -7.23
N LEU A 190 -15.21 -8.03 -7.39
CA LEU A 190 -14.00 -7.22 -7.23
C LEU A 190 -13.51 -6.75 -8.59
N LYS A 191 -13.23 -5.45 -8.70
CA LYS A 191 -12.54 -4.86 -9.85
C LYS A 191 -11.02 -5.07 -9.71
N THR A 192 -10.31 -5.16 -10.81
CA THR A 192 -8.83 -5.20 -10.82
C THR A 192 -8.25 -3.91 -10.23
N TYR A 193 -8.77 -2.77 -10.70
CA TYR A 193 -8.35 -1.42 -10.33
C TYR A 193 -9.56 -0.55 -9.98
N ALA A 194 -9.34 0.48 -9.16
CA ALA A 194 -10.27 1.58 -9.03
C ALA A 194 -10.24 2.41 -10.31
N ILE A 195 -11.40 2.84 -10.80
CA ILE A 195 -11.51 3.62 -12.04
C ILE A 195 -11.97 5.01 -11.68
N GLU A 196 -11.12 5.99 -11.93
CA GLU A 196 -11.48 7.39 -11.79
C GLU A 196 -12.52 7.80 -12.86
N THR A 197 -13.34 8.79 -12.51
CA THR A 197 -14.29 9.38 -13.44
C THR A 197 -13.56 10.33 -14.37
N ALA A 198 -13.65 10.08 -15.67
CA ALA A 198 -13.14 10.98 -16.69
C ALA A 198 -14.26 11.89 -17.20
N SER A 199 -13.92 13.15 -17.50
CA SER A 199 -14.88 14.12 -18.06
C SER A 199 -15.34 13.75 -19.48
N HIS A 200 -14.50 13.07 -20.26
CA HIS A 200 -14.80 12.70 -21.63
C HIS A 200 -15.15 11.20 -21.75
N PRO A 201 -16.26 10.83 -22.43
CA PRO A 201 -16.69 9.44 -22.56
C PRO A 201 -15.64 8.50 -23.18
N LEU A 202 -14.86 8.99 -24.15
CA LEU A 202 -13.78 8.20 -24.77
C LEU A 202 -12.70 7.82 -23.74
N TRP A 203 -12.27 8.76 -22.91
CA TRP A 203 -11.30 8.50 -21.84
C TRP A 203 -11.90 7.59 -20.77
N GLN A 204 -13.18 7.77 -20.44
CA GLN A 204 -13.86 6.88 -19.50
C GLN A 204 -13.87 5.42 -20.00
N LYS A 205 -14.12 5.21 -21.31
CA LYS A 205 -14.05 3.89 -21.95
C LYS A 205 -12.64 3.30 -21.88
N LEU A 206 -11.61 4.10 -22.14
CA LEU A 206 -10.21 3.68 -22.00
C LEU A 206 -9.89 3.28 -20.55
N LEU A 207 -10.30 4.05 -19.55
CA LEU A 207 -10.05 3.71 -18.15
C LEU A 207 -10.80 2.43 -17.77
N ALA A 208 -12.07 2.31 -18.13
CA ALA A 208 -12.90 1.14 -17.83
C ALA A 208 -12.37 -0.16 -18.43
N SER A 209 -11.67 -0.09 -19.58
CA SER A 209 -11.10 -1.27 -20.25
C SER A 209 -10.06 -2.00 -19.38
N ASN A 210 -9.37 -1.30 -18.47
CA ASN A 210 -8.40 -1.89 -17.53
C ASN A 210 -9.00 -2.95 -16.59
N ASN A 211 -10.32 -2.96 -16.40
CA ASN A 211 -11.03 -3.97 -15.61
C ASN A 211 -11.68 -5.07 -16.45
N ASN A 212 -11.67 -4.95 -17.78
CA ASN A 212 -12.23 -5.97 -18.65
C ASN A 212 -11.25 -7.13 -18.81
N LYS A 213 -11.72 -8.36 -18.55
CA LYS A 213 -10.90 -9.58 -18.65
C LYS A 213 -10.37 -9.82 -20.07
N ALA A 214 -11.10 -9.40 -21.11
CA ALA A 214 -10.74 -9.63 -22.51
C ALA A 214 -9.54 -8.82 -23.01
N PHE A 215 -9.15 -7.76 -22.30
CA PHE A 215 -7.99 -6.92 -22.63
C PHE A 215 -6.76 -7.23 -21.75
N ARG A 216 -6.78 -8.37 -21.03
CA ARG A 216 -5.65 -8.84 -20.25
C ARG A 216 -4.76 -9.68 -21.16
N TYR A 217 -3.74 -9.04 -21.71
CA TYR A 217 -2.65 -9.70 -22.43
C TYR A 217 -1.51 -10.00 -21.47
#